data_AF-A0AA36JI13-F1
#
_entry.id   AF-A0AA36JI13-F1
#
_cell.length_a   1.000
_cell.length_b   1.000
_cell.length_c   1.000
_cell.angle_alpha   90.00
_cell.angle_beta   90.00
_cell.angle_gamma   90.00
#
_symmetry.space_group_name_H-M   'P 1'
#
loop_
_entity.id
_entity.type
_entity.pdbx_description
1 polymer ?
#
loop_
_entity_poly.entity_id
_entity_poly.type
_entity_poly.pdbx_seq_one_letter_code
_entity_poly.pdbx_strand_id
1 'polypeptide(L)'
;MEQLAEDMEVLLRKTEEPEAADEPEESEPLEVTEALQKIEPQAQVVSLDVSGLQRAPEYGGDKYIVSVNEIQTIVNEKVKHFSAVIKGLNRYITELEEDLEETEATLEQTSKALQEEGEKRRRAELEAEVQQQKRSELELQLAEAQQAKQEATSLLDNLDQQAEQVAERAASGEISEEESHEIEEKLIRAQARRLLAQQSEEKSHQQLQEVSEAADEASRQAQAASQRQQQLTEEMEKLKNDLLEAQEQRDAEAQLREQADARFNELIRRLQERVSKR
;
A
#
# COMPACT_ATOMS: atom_id res chain seq x y z
N MET A 1 -1.48 -27.92 20.20
CA MET A 1 -2.52 -27.22 19.41
C MET A 1 -3.03 -26.00 20.16
N GLU A 2 -3.39 -26.09 21.45
CA GLU A 2 -3.82 -24.92 22.26
C GLU A 2 -2.67 -23.94 22.58
N GLN A 3 -1.46 -24.44 22.88
CA GLN A 3 -0.29 -23.59 23.18
C GLN A 3 0.23 -22.77 21.98
N LEU A 4 0.09 -23.28 20.75
CA LEU A 4 0.50 -22.56 19.53
C LEU A 4 -0.44 -21.39 19.22
N ALA A 5 -1.70 -21.46 19.64
CA ALA A 5 -2.64 -20.35 19.49
C ALA A 5 -2.36 -19.22 20.50
N GLU A 6 -1.97 -19.58 21.72
CA GLU A 6 -1.56 -18.59 22.74
C GLU A 6 -0.24 -17.89 22.36
N ASP A 7 0.74 -18.61 21.81
CA ASP A 7 2.01 -18.00 21.35
C ASP A 7 1.80 -17.04 20.17
N MET A 8 0.83 -17.31 19.30
CA MET A 8 0.45 -16.44 18.18
C MET A 8 -0.20 -15.13 18.66
N GLU A 9 -0.96 -15.17 19.76
CA GLU A 9 -1.60 -13.98 20.35
C GLU A 9 -0.60 -13.10 21.12
N VAL A 10 0.44 -13.71 21.71
CA VAL A 10 1.51 -13.00 22.42
C VAL A 10 2.46 -12.27 21.45
N LEU A 11 2.73 -12.86 20.28
CA LEU A 11 3.53 -12.21 19.22
C LEU A 11 2.81 -11.00 18.62
N LEU A 12 1.49 -11.08 18.43
CA LEU A 12 0.68 -9.99 17.89
C LEU A 12 0.63 -8.76 18.82
N ARG A 13 0.64 -8.94 20.15
CA ARG A 13 0.66 -7.83 21.11
C ARG A 13 2.03 -7.19 21.32
N LYS A 14 3.12 -7.88 20.95
CA LYS A 14 4.49 -7.38 21.14
C LYS A 14 4.98 -6.47 20.02
N THR A 15 4.21 -6.34 18.94
CA THR A 15 4.46 -5.43 17.82
C THR A 15 3.56 -4.19 17.81
N GLU A 16 2.75 -3.98 18.86
CA GLU A 16 1.92 -2.78 19.07
C GLU A 16 2.63 -1.74 19.97
N GLU A 17 3.94 -1.53 19.80
CA GLU A 17 4.56 -0.27 20.25
C GLU A 17 4.44 0.74 19.11
N PRO A 18 3.79 1.90 19.31
CA PRO A 18 3.79 2.96 18.33
C PRO A 18 5.20 3.57 18.32
N GLU A 19 5.99 3.19 17.32
CA GLU A 19 7.21 3.91 16.99
C GLU A 19 6.80 5.35 16.71
N ALA A 20 7.35 6.26 17.51
CA ALA A 20 7.06 7.69 17.45
C ALA A 20 7.28 8.18 16.02
N ALA A 21 6.29 8.90 15.50
CA ALA A 21 6.41 9.61 14.25
C ALA A 21 7.61 10.57 14.35
N ASP A 22 8.68 10.27 13.60
CA ASP A 22 9.69 11.26 13.27
C ASP A 22 8.99 12.40 12.53
N GLU A 23 8.95 13.56 13.19
CA GLU A 23 8.58 14.82 12.57
C GLU A 23 9.53 15.07 11.39
N PRO A 24 9.05 15.40 10.18
CA PRO A 24 9.95 15.84 9.13
C PRO A 24 10.52 17.20 9.52
N GLU A 25 11.85 17.23 9.65
CA GLU A 25 12.66 18.44 9.78
C GLU A 25 12.25 19.50 8.73
N GLU A 26 12.30 20.75 9.17
CA GLU A 26 12.12 21.98 8.38
C GLU A 26 12.84 21.90 7.02
N SER A 27 12.12 21.53 5.97
CA SER A 27 12.56 21.77 4.60
C SER A 27 12.36 23.27 4.30
N GLU A 28 13.50 23.93 4.11
CA GLU A 28 13.66 25.32 3.69
C GLU A 28 12.65 25.73 2.60
N PRO A 29 12.21 27.01 2.56
CA PRO A 29 11.30 27.49 1.53
C PRO A 29 12.01 27.44 0.17
N LEU A 30 11.74 26.40 -0.60
CA LEU A 30 12.08 26.36 -2.02
C LEU A 30 11.49 27.59 -2.69
N GLU A 31 12.36 28.37 -3.31
CA GLU A 31 12.04 29.59 -4.04
C GLU A 31 11.02 29.28 -5.16
N VAL A 32 9.72 29.41 -4.84
CA VAL A 32 8.61 29.42 -5.80
C VAL A 32 8.58 30.78 -6.52
N THR A 33 9.69 31.18 -7.13
CA THR A 33 9.81 32.49 -7.81
C THR A 33 9.82 32.40 -9.34
N GLU A 34 9.85 31.21 -9.95
CA GLU A 34 9.86 31.09 -11.41
C GLU A 34 8.55 30.59 -12.05
N ALA A 35 7.67 29.90 -11.31
CA ALA A 35 6.37 29.47 -11.86
C ALA A 35 5.32 30.61 -11.93
N LEU A 36 5.49 31.67 -11.13
CA LEU A 36 4.62 32.85 -11.14
C LEU A 36 4.98 33.89 -12.22
N GLN A 37 6.04 33.70 -13.01
CA GLN A 37 6.48 34.68 -14.02
C GLN A 37 5.92 34.46 -15.43
N LYS A 38 5.09 33.43 -15.67
CA LYS A 38 4.51 33.16 -17.01
C LYS A 38 2.99 33.29 -17.12
N ILE A 39 2.31 33.64 -16.04
CA ILE A 39 1.01 34.31 -16.19
C ILE A 39 1.35 35.78 -16.30
N GLU A 40 1.82 36.21 -17.48
CA GLU A 40 1.66 37.62 -17.83
C GLU A 40 0.17 37.91 -17.60
N PRO A 41 -0.22 38.77 -16.64
CA PRO A 41 -1.48 39.42 -16.82
C PRO A 41 -1.23 40.20 -18.10
N GLN A 42 -1.79 39.74 -19.21
CA GLN A 42 -2.11 40.70 -20.24
C GLN A 42 -2.96 41.71 -19.49
N ALA A 43 -2.32 42.81 -19.10
CA ALA A 43 -2.93 44.10 -18.99
C ALA A 43 -3.43 44.41 -20.40
N GLN A 44 -4.43 43.66 -20.85
CA GLN A 44 -5.54 44.25 -21.57
C GLN A 44 -6.04 45.30 -20.60
N VAL A 45 -5.43 46.48 -20.72
CA VAL A 45 -6.13 47.75 -20.58
C VAL A 45 -7.47 47.45 -21.22
N VAL A 46 -8.50 47.25 -20.41
CA VAL A 46 -9.85 46.98 -20.89
C VAL A 46 -10.20 48.24 -21.65
N SER A 47 -9.89 48.25 -22.94
CA SER A 47 -10.11 49.40 -23.80
C SER A 47 -11.60 49.62 -23.73
N LEU A 48 -12.02 50.78 -23.22
CA LEU A 48 -13.40 51.18 -23.39
C LEU A 48 -13.65 51.12 -24.89
N ASP A 49 -14.62 50.31 -25.28
CA ASP A 49 -15.08 50.34 -26.66
C ASP A 49 -15.79 51.69 -26.84
N VAL A 50 -15.02 52.66 -27.32
CA VAL A 50 -15.44 54.03 -27.61
C VAL A 50 -15.68 54.22 -29.09
N SER A 51 -15.70 53.13 -29.88
CA SER A 51 -15.80 53.16 -31.34
C SER A 51 -17.11 53.79 -31.86
N GLY A 52 -18.13 53.93 -31.00
CA GLY A 52 -19.38 54.64 -31.29
C GLY A 52 -19.50 56.05 -30.69
N LEU A 53 -18.50 56.55 -29.96
CA LEU A 53 -18.59 57.83 -29.26
C LEU A 53 -18.03 59.00 -30.09
N GLN A 54 -18.74 60.13 -30.10
CA GLN A 54 -18.29 61.32 -30.80
C GLN A 54 -17.08 61.93 -30.07
N ARG A 55 -15.93 62.03 -30.72
CA ARG A 55 -14.76 62.73 -30.15
C ARG A 55 -15.09 64.20 -29.91
N ALA A 56 -14.58 64.74 -28.82
CA ALA A 56 -14.73 66.13 -28.42
C ALA A 56 -13.44 66.91 -28.75
N PRO A 57 -13.21 67.28 -30.02
CA PRO A 57 -11.93 67.86 -30.47
C PRO A 57 -11.54 69.15 -29.72
N GLU A 58 -12.53 69.88 -29.19
CA GLU A 58 -12.32 71.11 -28.41
C GLU A 58 -11.68 70.87 -27.03
N TYR A 59 -11.72 69.65 -26.50
CA TYR A 59 -11.26 69.34 -25.14
C TYR A 59 -10.02 68.42 -25.08
N GLY A 60 -9.45 68.05 -26.24
CA GLY A 60 -8.26 67.19 -26.40
C GLY A 60 -8.58 65.83 -27.03
N GLY A 61 -7.57 65.19 -27.64
CA GLY A 61 -7.71 64.00 -28.49
C GLY A 61 -8.34 62.76 -27.83
N ASP A 62 -8.34 62.72 -26.49
CA ASP A 62 -8.79 61.57 -25.70
C ASP A 62 -10.14 61.78 -25.00
N LYS A 63 -10.86 62.87 -25.31
CA LYS A 63 -12.17 63.17 -24.71
C LYS A 63 -13.30 62.95 -25.70
N TYR A 64 -14.42 62.46 -25.19
CA TYR A 64 -15.60 62.10 -25.97
C TYR A 64 -16.84 62.82 -25.43
N ILE A 65 -17.73 63.24 -26.32
CA ILE A 65 -19.08 63.70 -25.98
C ILE A 65 -19.92 62.43 -25.78
N VAL A 66 -20.47 62.26 -24.59
CA VAL A 66 -21.24 61.07 -24.23
C VAL A 66 -22.51 61.47 -23.49
N SER A 67 -23.65 60.99 -23.97
CA SER A 67 -24.94 61.12 -23.28
C SER A 67 -24.99 60.22 -22.04
N VAL A 68 -25.88 60.54 -21.10
CA VAL A 68 -26.08 59.70 -19.89
C VAL A 68 -26.51 58.28 -20.27
N ASN A 69 -27.29 58.13 -21.35
CA ASN A 69 -27.76 56.84 -21.85
C ASN A 69 -26.61 55.99 -22.43
N GLU A 70 -25.67 56.60 -23.15
CA GLU A 70 -24.49 55.91 -23.69
C GLU A 70 -23.53 55.48 -22.56
N ILE A 71 -23.32 56.33 -21.54
CA ILE A 71 -22.54 55.95 -20.35
C ILE A 71 -23.21 54.75 -19.65
N GLN A 72 -24.52 54.80 -19.44
CA GLN A 72 -25.25 53.69 -18.81
C GLN A 72 -25.16 52.40 -19.62
N THR A 73 -25.19 52.49 -20.95
CA THR A 73 -25.09 51.32 -21.84
C THR A 73 -23.71 50.66 -21.72
N ILE A 74 -22.63 51.44 -21.85
CA ILE A 74 -21.25 50.94 -21.72
C ILE A 74 -21.02 50.32 -20.33
N VAL A 75 -21.53 50.96 -19.29
CA VAL A 75 -21.44 50.47 -17.90
C VAL A 75 -22.21 49.16 -17.73
N ASN A 76 -23.45 49.09 -18.21
CA ASN A 76 -24.27 47.89 -18.12
C ASN A 76 -23.64 46.71 -18.87
N GLU A 77 -23.01 46.95 -20.02
CA GLU A 77 -22.27 45.93 -20.77
C GLU A 77 -21.06 45.43 -19.99
N LYS A 78 -20.26 46.33 -19.38
CA LYS A 78 -19.12 45.92 -18.55
C LYS A 78 -19.55 45.18 -17.28
N VAL A 79 -20.62 45.63 -16.62
CA VAL A 79 -21.21 44.94 -15.47
C VAL A 79 -21.67 43.54 -15.86
N LYS A 80 -22.35 43.38 -17.01
CA LYS A 80 -22.74 42.07 -17.55
C LYS A 80 -21.51 41.19 -17.84
N HIS A 81 -20.46 41.75 -18.44
CA HIS A 81 -19.24 41.02 -18.74
C HIS A 81 -18.53 40.52 -17.48
N PHE A 82 -18.27 41.40 -16.49
CA PHE A 82 -17.65 40.98 -15.24
C PHE A 82 -18.52 39.98 -14.47
N SER A 83 -19.84 40.17 -14.44
CA SER A 83 -20.75 39.20 -13.83
C SER A 83 -20.72 37.84 -14.54
N ALA A 84 -20.56 37.80 -15.86
CA ALA A 84 -20.40 36.55 -16.60
C ALA A 84 -19.06 35.87 -16.30
N VAL A 85 -17.95 36.63 -16.22
CA VAL A 85 -16.62 36.12 -15.86
C VAL A 85 -16.63 35.53 -14.45
N ILE A 86 -17.13 36.28 -13.45
CA ILE A 86 -17.23 35.81 -12.05
C ILE A 86 -18.08 34.53 -11.96
N LYS A 87 -19.19 34.45 -12.70
CA LYS A 87 -20.01 33.22 -12.75
C LYS A 87 -19.28 32.04 -13.40
N GLY A 88 -18.46 32.30 -14.42
CA GLY A 88 -17.61 31.28 -15.05
C GLY A 88 -16.57 30.73 -14.07
N LEU A 89 -15.83 31.63 -13.41
CA LEU A 89 -14.84 31.27 -12.39
C LEU A 89 -15.48 30.51 -11.23
N ASN A 90 -16.66 30.91 -10.76
CA ASN A 90 -17.38 30.18 -9.71
C ASN A 90 -17.73 28.75 -10.12
N ARG A 91 -18.18 28.53 -11.36
CA ARG A 91 -18.48 27.18 -11.84
C ARG A 91 -17.23 26.33 -11.87
N TYR A 92 -16.14 26.89 -12.41
CA TYR A 92 -14.88 26.17 -12.52
C TYR A 92 -14.26 25.86 -11.15
N ILE A 93 -14.32 26.78 -10.18
CA ILE A 93 -13.92 26.51 -8.80
C ILE A 93 -14.74 25.37 -8.19
N THR A 94 -16.06 25.35 -8.40
CA THR A 94 -16.91 24.25 -7.89
C THR A 94 -16.58 22.91 -8.57
N GLU A 95 -16.31 22.89 -9.87
CA GLU A 95 -15.86 21.69 -10.58
C GLU A 95 -14.52 21.18 -9.99
N LEU A 96 -13.57 22.08 -9.72
CA LEU A 96 -12.29 21.72 -9.09
C LEU A 96 -12.45 21.26 -7.63
N GLU A 97 -13.41 21.81 -6.89
CA GLU A 97 -13.75 21.34 -5.53
C GLU A 97 -14.34 19.92 -5.57
N GLU A 98 -15.20 19.61 -6.54
CA GLU A 98 -15.75 18.26 -6.75
C GLU A 98 -14.64 17.26 -7.12
N ASP A 99 -13.74 17.62 -8.04
CA ASP A 99 -12.59 16.78 -8.43
C ASP A 99 -11.63 16.54 -7.24
N LEU A 100 -11.42 17.55 -6.38
CA LEU A 100 -10.64 17.41 -5.15
C LEU A 100 -11.30 16.43 -4.17
N GLU A 101 -12.61 16.54 -3.95
CA GLU A 101 -13.35 15.61 -3.09
C GLU A 101 -13.28 14.16 -3.63
N GLU A 102 -13.40 13.96 -4.94
CA GLU A 102 -13.29 12.63 -5.56
C GLU A 102 -11.89 12.03 -5.44
N THR A 103 -10.85 12.85 -5.68
CA THR A 103 -9.45 12.41 -5.56
C THR A 103 -9.07 12.13 -4.10
N GLU A 104 -9.51 12.94 -3.13
CA GLU A 104 -9.35 12.68 -1.70
C GLU A 104 -10.03 11.37 -1.28
N ALA A 105 -11.26 11.12 -1.73
CA ALA A 105 -11.97 9.88 -1.44
C ALA A 105 -11.26 8.66 -2.05
N THR A 106 -10.74 8.78 -3.26
CA THR A 106 -9.96 7.73 -3.92
C THR A 106 -8.67 7.45 -3.15
N LEU A 107 -7.95 8.51 -2.71
CA LEU A 107 -6.74 8.40 -1.91
C LEU A 107 -7.00 7.71 -0.57
N GLU A 108 -8.11 8.02 0.10
CA GLU A 108 -8.50 7.33 1.34
C GLU A 108 -8.75 5.82 1.09
N GLN A 109 -9.41 5.47 -0.01
CA GLN A 109 -9.67 4.08 -0.38
C GLN A 109 -8.38 3.32 -0.72
N THR A 110 -7.48 3.91 -1.52
CA THR A 110 -6.20 3.30 -1.86
C THR A 110 -5.30 3.17 -0.63
N SER A 111 -5.35 4.14 0.30
CA SER A 111 -4.64 4.07 1.58
C SER A 111 -5.14 2.90 2.44
N LYS A 112 -6.46 2.71 2.56
CA LYS A 112 -7.05 1.56 3.25
C LYS A 112 -6.66 0.24 2.58
N ALA A 113 -6.73 0.16 1.26
CA ALA A 113 -6.32 -1.03 0.51
C ALA A 113 -4.83 -1.36 0.72
N LEU A 114 -3.96 -0.34 0.79
CA LEU A 114 -2.54 -0.51 1.06
C LEU A 114 -2.30 -1.06 2.47
N GLN A 115 -3.03 -0.56 3.47
CA GLN A 115 -2.97 -1.07 4.84
C GLN A 115 -3.41 -2.54 4.90
N GLU A 116 -4.54 -2.89 4.27
CA GLU A 116 -5.04 -4.27 4.22
C GLU A 116 -4.06 -5.23 3.52
N GLU A 117 -3.44 -4.81 2.41
CA GLU A 117 -2.40 -5.61 1.75
C GLU A 117 -1.13 -5.74 2.60
N GLY A 118 -0.76 -4.70 3.34
CA GLY A 118 0.32 -4.76 4.34
C GLY A 118 0.05 -5.81 5.42
N GLU A 119 -1.19 -5.89 5.93
CA GLU A 119 -1.58 -6.94 6.88
C GLU A 119 -1.55 -8.34 6.27
N LYS A 120 -2.06 -8.51 5.04
CA LYS A 120 -2.01 -9.80 4.33
C LYS A 120 -0.58 -10.27 4.13
N ARG A 121 0.31 -9.37 3.74
CA ARG A 121 1.74 -9.66 3.59
C ARG A 121 2.35 -10.13 4.92
N ARG A 122 2.14 -9.40 6.02
CA ARG A 122 2.66 -9.81 7.34
C ARG A 122 2.13 -11.18 7.77
N ARG A 123 0.85 -11.47 7.54
CA ARG A 123 0.26 -12.77 7.84
C ARG A 123 0.90 -13.90 7.01
N ALA A 124 1.10 -13.67 5.72
CA ALA A 124 1.74 -14.65 4.82
C ALA A 124 3.23 -14.86 5.18
N GLU A 125 3.96 -13.81 5.55
CA GLU A 125 5.35 -13.92 6.03
C GLU A 125 5.43 -14.73 7.32
N LEU A 126 4.53 -14.49 8.28
CA LEU A 126 4.47 -15.26 9.53
C LEU A 126 4.08 -16.72 9.28
N GLU A 127 3.13 -16.98 8.38
CA GLU A 127 2.79 -18.35 7.98
C GLU A 127 3.99 -19.07 7.34
N ALA A 128 4.72 -18.40 6.46
CA ALA A 128 5.93 -18.96 5.86
C ALA A 128 7.00 -19.31 6.92
N GLU A 129 7.20 -18.45 7.92
CA GLU A 129 8.12 -18.71 9.03
C GLU A 129 7.68 -19.93 9.86
N VAL A 130 6.38 -20.03 10.19
CA VAL A 130 5.82 -21.17 10.92
C VAL A 130 6.01 -22.47 10.14
N GLN A 131 5.75 -22.47 8.83
CA GLN A 131 5.97 -23.66 8.01
C GLN A 131 7.46 -24.02 7.91
N GLN A 132 8.36 -23.02 7.88
CA GLN A 132 9.79 -23.25 7.89
C GLN A 132 10.26 -23.89 9.21
N GLN A 133 9.76 -23.41 10.34
CA GLN A 133 10.05 -24.01 11.65
C GLN A 133 9.55 -25.45 11.70
N LYS A 134 8.30 -25.70 11.31
CA LYS A 134 7.71 -27.05 11.25
C LYS A 134 8.48 -27.99 10.33
N ARG A 135 8.98 -27.49 9.20
CA ARG A 135 9.86 -28.25 8.30
C ARG A 135 11.14 -28.66 9.00
N SER A 136 11.80 -27.74 9.71
CA SER A 136 13.04 -28.05 10.44
C SER A 136 12.84 -29.10 11.54
N GLU A 137 11.71 -29.07 12.24
CA GLU A 137 11.34 -30.10 13.23
C GLU A 137 11.12 -31.46 12.59
N LEU A 138 10.41 -31.50 11.46
CA LEU A 138 10.16 -32.75 10.73
C LEU A 138 11.43 -33.32 10.08
N GLU A 139 12.36 -32.46 9.64
CA GLU A 139 13.68 -32.87 9.15
C GLU A 139 14.50 -33.53 10.27
N LEU A 140 14.43 -33.00 11.50
CA LEU A 140 15.04 -33.60 12.68
C LEU A 140 14.42 -34.98 12.99
N GLN A 141 13.08 -35.07 13.02
CA GLN A 141 12.39 -36.34 13.25
C GLN A 141 12.72 -37.40 12.19
N LEU A 142 12.87 -36.99 10.93
CA LEU A 142 13.28 -37.88 9.85
C LEU A 142 14.70 -38.40 10.09
N ALA A 143 15.64 -37.53 10.49
CA ALA A 143 17.01 -37.94 10.81
C ALA A 143 17.06 -38.93 11.98
N GLU A 144 16.28 -38.69 13.04
CA GLU A 144 16.15 -39.61 14.17
C GLU A 144 15.57 -40.97 13.76
N ALA A 145 14.53 -40.98 12.91
CA ALA A 145 13.92 -42.20 12.40
C ALA A 145 14.90 -43.01 11.53
N GLN A 146 15.67 -42.33 10.68
CA GLN A 146 16.71 -42.94 9.87
C GLN A 146 17.83 -43.54 10.73
N GLN A 147 18.26 -42.84 11.77
CA GLN A 147 19.24 -43.36 12.72
C GLN A 147 18.70 -44.59 13.45
N ALA A 148 17.48 -44.53 13.99
CA ALA A 148 16.85 -45.66 14.67
C ALA A 148 16.71 -46.90 13.76
N LYS A 149 16.41 -46.69 12.47
CA LYS A 149 16.38 -47.74 11.46
C LYS A 149 17.76 -48.35 11.21
N GLN A 150 18.81 -47.53 11.10
CA GLN A 150 20.19 -48.01 10.94
C GLN A 150 20.63 -48.82 12.17
N GLU A 151 20.38 -48.32 13.38
CA GLU A 151 20.67 -49.02 14.63
C GLU A 151 19.93 -50.36 14.72
N ALA A 152 18.62 -50.38 14.44
CA ALA A 152 17.83 -51.62 14.44
C ALA A 152 18.30 -52.61 13.37
N THR A 153 18.74 -52.14 12.20
CA THR A 153 19.29 -52.99 11.13
C THR A 153 20.61 -53.60 11.55
N SER A 154 21.54 -52.79 12.09
CA SER A 154 22.81 -53.31 12.60
C SER A 154 22.64 -54.32 13.74
N LEU A 155 21.63 -54.12 14.60
CA LEU A 155 21.32 -55.03 15.69
C LEU A 155 20.69 -56.33 15.17
N LEU A 156 19.85 -56.27 14.14
CA LEU A 156 19.34 -57.45 13.44
C LEU A 156 20.49 -58.26 12.81
N ASP A 157 21.39 -57.61 12.06
CA ASP A 157 22.52 -58.31 11.42
C ASP A 157 23.41 -59.03 12.46
N ASN A 158 23.64 -58.40 13.62
CA ASN A 158 24.37 -59.02 14.73
C ASN A 158 23.58 -60.19 15.37
N LEU A 159 22.27 -60.04 15.56
CA LEU A 159 21.42 -61.10 16.12
C LEU A 159 21.26 -62.27 15.15
N ASP A 160 21.21 -62.03 13.84
CA ASP A 160 21.16 -63.06 12.80
C ASP A 160 22.44 -63.90 12.83
N GLN A 161 23.61 -63.26 12.94
CA GLN A 161 24.88 -63.99 13.12
C GLN A 161 24.92 -64.80 14.43
N GLN A 162 24.38 -64.26 15.52
CA GLN A 162 24.28 -64.99 16.79
C GLN A 162 23.30 -66.16 16.70
N ALA A 163 22.18 -65.98 16.00
CA ALA A 163 21.19 -67.02 15.77
C ALA A 163 21.75 -68.17 14.94
N GLU A 164 22.56 -67.88 13.91
CA GLU A 164 23.27 -68.92 13.14
C GLU A 164 24.22 -69.74 14.03
N GLN A 165 25.01 -69.07 14.88
CA GLN A 165 25.93 -69.75 15.80
C GLN A 165 25.19 -70.59 16.85
N VAL A 166 24.08 -70.08 17.38
CA VAL A 166 23.26 -70.82 18.35
C VAL A 166 22.50 -71.96 17.68
N ALA A 167 22.02 -71.81 16.45
CA ALA A 167 21.41 -72.90 15.70
C ALA A 167 22.40 -74.04 15.44
N GLU A 168 23.66 -73.74 15.10
CA GLU A 168 24.71 -74.75 14.90
C GLU A 168 25.00 -75.51 16.20
N ARG A 169 25.10 -74.79 17.33
CA ARG A 169 25.37 -75.38 18.65
C ARG A 169 24.17 -76.08 19.29
N ALA A 170 22.95 -75.64 18.97
CA ALA A 170 21.72 -76.35 19.33
C ALA A 170 21.61 -77.66 18.54
N ALA A 171 21.97 -77.67 17.26
CA ALA A 171 22.02 -78.87 16.44
C ALA A 171 23.06 -79.90 16.91
N SER A 172 24.16 -79.45 17.53
CA SER A 172 25.13 -80.32 18.20
C SER A 172 24.72 -80.75 19.62
N GLY A 173 23.62 -80.21 20.15
CA GLY A 173 23.11 -80.52 21.49
C GLY A 173 23.88 -79.86 22.63
N GLU A 174 24.70 -78.84 22.33
CA GLU A 174 25.55 -78.14 23.30
C GLU A 174 24.83 -76.98 24.02
N ILE A 175 23.62 -76.63 23.57
CA ILE A 175 22.87 -75.46 24.05
C ILE A 175 21.45 -75.87 24.51
N SER A 176 20.96 -75.16 25.53
CA SER A 176 19.59 -75.23 26.04
C SER A 176 18.60 -74.57 25.07
N GLU A 177 17.42 -75.16 24.89
CA GLU A 177 16.30 -74.55 24.13
C GLU A 177 15.96 -73.13 24.61
N GLU A 178 16.21 -72.83 25.89
CA GLU A 178 15.96 -71.53 26.52
C GLU A 178 16.85 -70.41 25.95
N GLU A 179 18.12 -70.71 25.63
CA GLU A 179 19.05 -69.74 25.01
C GLU A 179 18.67 -69.46 23.54
N SER A 180 18.16 -70.48 22.83
CA SER A 180 17.63 -70.33 21.47
C SER A 180 16.39 -69.43 21.45
N HIS A 181 15.47 -69.63 22.40
CA HIS A 181 14.27 -68.80 22.53
C HIS A 181 14.60 -67.34 22.89
N GLU A 182 15.61 -67.09 23.73
CA GLU A 182 16.00 -65.72 24.06
C GLU A 182 16.50 -64.94 22.84
N ILE A 183 17.25 -65.59 21.93
CA ILE A 183 17.71 -64.98 20.68
C ILE A 183 16.55 -64.76 19.71
N GLU A 184 15.65 -65.72 19.58
CA GLU A 184 14.44 -65.58 18.76
C GLU A 184 13.57 -64.40 19.23
N GLU A 185 13.37 -64.24 20.55
CA GLU A 185 12.62 -63.11 21.09
C GLU A 185 13.32 -61.76 20.81
N LYS A 186 14.66 -61.72 20.92
CA LYS A 186 15.46 -60.52 20.58
C LYS A 186 15.34 -60.18 19.10
N LEU A 187 15.36 -61.17 18.20
CA LEU A 187 15.17 -60.99 16.76
C LEU A 187 13.80 -60.40 16.45
N ILE A 188 12.73 -60.96 17.03
CA ILE A 188 11.37 -60.46 16.84
C ILE A 188 11.24 -59.01 17.31
N ARG A 189 11.79 -58.67 18.49
CA ARG A 189 11.78 -57.30 19.02
C ARG A 189 12.58 -56.33 18.13
N ALA A 190 13.73 -56.75 17.62
CA ALA A 190 14.55 -55.95 16.73
C ALA A 190 13.86 -55.71 15.37
N GLN A 191 13.20 -56.73 14.83
CA GLN A 191 12.42 -56.64 13.60
C GLN A 191 11.21 -55.70 13.76
N ALA A 192 10.51 -55.79 14.88
CA ALA A 192 9.42 -54.87 15.22
C ALA A 192 9.91 -53.42 15.32
N ARG A 193 11.07 -53.17 15.96
CA ARG A 193 11.68 -51.84 16.05
C ARG A 193 12.04 -51.28 14.67
N ARG A 194 12.65 -52.09 13.81
CA ARG A 194 12.98 -51.69 12.43
C ARG A 194 11.72 -51.31 11.64
N LEU A 195 10.65 -52.09 11.75
CA LEU A 195 9.38 -51.80 11.07
C LEU A 195 8.75 -50.50 11.56
N LEU A 196 8.77 -50.25 12.88
CA LEU A 196 8.28 -48.99 13.45
C LEU A 196 9.11 -47.79 12.98
N ALA A 197 10.45 -47.91 12.94
CA ALA A 197 11.33 -46.86 12.45
C ALA A 197 11.07 -46.56 10.96
N GLN A 198 10.85 -47.60 10.14
CA GLN A 198 10.50 -47.45 8.73
C GLN A 198 9.14 -46.75 8.53
N GLN A 199 8.11 -47.15 9.29
CA GLN A 199 6.80 -46.48 9.23
C GLN A 199 6.90 -45.01 9.67
N SER A 200 7.72 -44.72 10.68
CA SER A 200 7.98 -43.35 11.11
C SER A 200 8.66 -42.54 10.00
N GLU A 201 9.70 -43.09 9.36
CA GLU A 201 10.41 -42.46 8.24
C GLU A 201 9.46 -42.14 7.07
N GLU A 202 8.63 -43.10 6.65
CA GLU A 202 7.65 -42.91 5.58
C GLU A 202 6.64 -41.80 5.90
N LYS A 203 6.14 -41.77 7.16
CA LYS A 203 5.22 -40.73 7.62
C LYS A 203 5.88 -39.36 7.69
N SER A 204 7.08 -39.26 8.23
CA SER A 204 7.84 -38.00 8.30
C SER A 204 8.12 -37.46 6.90
N HIS A 205 8.43 -38.32 5.93
CA HIS A 205 8.59 -37.91 4.53
C HIS A 205 7.32 -37.33 3.91
N GLN A 206 6.17 -37.97 4.12
CA GLN A 206 4.89 -37.46 3.62
C GLN A 206 4.57 -36.08 4.23
N GLN A 207 4.75 -35.94 5.55
CA GLN A 207 4.50 -34.68 6.24
C GLN A 207 5.47 -33.58 5.81
N LEU A 208 6.74 -33.90 5.54
CA LEU A 208 7.71 -32.95 5.00
C LEU A 208 7.30 -32.45 3.62
N GLN A 209 6.79 -33.33 2.76
CA GLN A 209 6.33 -32.93 1.45
C GLN A 209 5.14 -31.96 1.54
N GLU A 210 4.14 -32.28 2.37
CA GLU A 210 2.98 -31.40 2.60
C GLU A 210 3.39 -30.03 3.15
N VAL A 211 4.28 -29.99 4.14
CA VAL A 211 4.76 -28.73 4.73
C VAL A 211 5.61 -27.94 3.74
N SER A 212 6.41 -28.61 2.91
CA SER A 212 7.19 -27.93 1.86
C SER A 212 6.28 -27.28 0.82
N GLU A 213 5.23 -27.98 0.38
CA GLU A 213 4.25 -27.43 -0.56
C GLU A 213 3.50 -26.22 0.04
N ALA A 214 3.10 -26.32 1.32
CA ALA A 214 2.46 -25.21 2.04
C ALA A 214 3.41 -24.00 2.23
N ALA A 215 4.69 -24.23 2.54
CA ALA A 215 5.68 -23.17 2.66
C ALA A 215 5.91 -22.44 1.33
N ASP A 216 6.00 -23.18 0.23
CA ASP A 216 6.13 -22.60 -1.11
C ASP A 216 4.90 -21.78 -1.50
N GLU A 217 3.69 -22.24 -1.14
CA GLU A 217 2.46 -21.49 -1.37
C GLU A 217 2.41 -20.19 -0.56
N ALA A 218 2.71 -20.26 0.74
CA ALA A 218 2.78 -19.07 1.61
C ALA A 218 3.81 -18.05 1.10
N SER A 219 4.97 -18.52 0.63
CA SER A 219 6.00 -17.66 0.05
C SER A 219 5.52 -16.95 -1.22
N ARG A 220 4.81 -17.66 -2.12
CA ARG A 220 4.21 -17.06 -3.32
C ARG A 220 3.15 -16.03 -2.97
N GLN A 221 2.31 -16.30 -1.96
CA GLN A 221 1.30 -15.36 -1.49
C GLN A 221 1.94 -14.09 -0.92
N ALA A 222 3.01 -14.22 -0.12
CA ALA A 222 3.76 -13.08 0.40
C ALA A 222 4.38 -12.23 -0.72
N GLN A 223 4.95 -12.87 -1.75
CA GLN A 223 5.50 -12.17 -2.92
C GLN A 223 4.40 -11.43 -3.71
N ALA A 224 3.24 -12.07 -3.93
CA ALA A 224 2.12 -11.44 -4.63
C ALA A 224 1.58 -10.23 -3.86
N ALA A 225 1.42 -10.36 -2.53
CA ALA A 225 1.02 -9.25 -1.67
C ALA A 225 2.05 -8.10 -1.70
N SER A 226 3.34 -8.42 -1.69
CA SER A 226 4.40 -7.41 -1.82
C SER A 226 4.37 -6.66 -3.16
N GLN A 227 4.13 -7.34 -4.28
CA GLN A 227 4.01 -6.68 -5.59
C GLN A 227 2.78 -5.77 -5.63
N ARG A 228 1.65 -6.23 -5.08
CA ARG A 228 0.43 -5.43 -5.01
C ARG A 228 0.60 -4.21 -4.10
N GLN A 229 1.30 -4.35 -2.98
CA GLN A 229 1.63 -3.26 -2.07
C GLN A 229 2.47 -2.17 -2.78
N GLN A 230 3.44 -2.57 -3.59
CA GLN A 230 4.25 -1.64 -4.40
C GLN A 230 3.39 -0.87 -5.40
N GLN A 231 2.52 -1.56 -6.14
CA GLN A 231 1.59 -0.92 -7.08
C GLN A 231 0.68 0.11 -6.39
N LEU A 232 0.10 -0.26 -5.24
CA LEU A 232 -0.76 0.66 -4.47
C LEU A 232 0.02 1.86 -3.90
N THR A 233 1.31 1.69 -3.60
CA THR A 233 2.17 2.79 -3.15
C THR A 233 2.45 3.77 -4.28
N GLU A 234 2.77 3.26 -5.47
CA GLU A 234 2.94 4.10 -6.67
C GLU A 234 1.65 4.84 -7.04
N GLU A 235 0.50 4.17 -6.97
CA GLU A 235 -0.81 4.79 -7.18
C GLU A 235 -1.11 5.89 -6.15
N MET A 236 -0.80 5.64 -4.87
CA MET A 236 -0.93 6.62 -3.78
C MET A 236 -0.06 7.86 -4.01
N GLU A 237 1.19 7.70 -4.43
CA GLU A 237 2.07 8.82 -4.75
C GLU A 237 1.54 9.64 -5.92
N LYS A 238 1.03 8.97 -6.96
CA LYS A 238 0.41 9.65 -8.08
C LYS A 238 -0.83 10.45 -7.66
N LEU A 239 -1.74 9.85 -6.90
CA LEU A 239 -2.95 10.53 -6.41
C LEU A 239 -2.62 11.72 -5.52
N LYS A 240 -1.56 11.64 -4.70
CA LYS A 240 -1.07 12.78 -3.91
C LYS A 240 -0.61 13.94 -4.79
N ASN A 241 0.12 13.64 -5.86
CA ASN A 241 0.56 14.67 -6.81
C ASN A 241 -0.63 15.28 -7.57
N ASP A 242 -1.56 14.43 -8.05
CA ASP A 242 -2.77 14.89 -8.74
C ASP A 242 -3.61 15.82 -7.83
N LEU A 243 -3.72 15.48 -6.54
CA LEU A 243 -4.41 16.31 -5.54
C LEU A 243 -3.69 17.65 -5.30
N LEU A 244 -2.36 17.65 -5.19
CA LEU A 244 -1.59 18.90 -5.06
C LEU A 244 -1.77 19.79 -6.29
N GLU A 245 -1.67 19.24 -7.51
CA GLU A 245 -1.89 19.99 -8.74
C GLU A 245 -3.31 20.58 -8.81
N ALA A 246 -4.33 19.81 -8.42
CA ALA A 246 -5.71 20.27 -8.37
C ALA A 246 -5.91 21.38 -7.32
N GLN A 247 -5.26 21.29 -6.15
CA GLN A 247 -5.29 22.33 -5.12
C GLN A 247 -4.65 23.63 -5.62
N GLU A 248 -3.50 23.54 -6.29
CA GLU A 248 -2.83 24.70 -6.87
C GLU A 248 -3.71 25.38 -7.93
N GLN A 249 -4.37 24.60 -8.79
CA GLN A 249 -5.29 25.13 -9.81
C GLN A 249 -6.50 25.82 -9.15
N ARG A 250 -7.13 25.20 -8.15
CA ARG A 250 -8.23 25.81 -7.40
C ARG A 250 -7.81 27.14 -6.78
N ASP A 251 -6.64 27.18 -6.15
CA ASP A 251 -6.14 28.39 -5.48
C ASP A 251 -5.80 29.50 -6.47
N ALA A 252 -5.21 29.16 -7.62
CA ALA A 252 -4.98 30.12 -8.69
C ALA A 252 -6.30 30.72 -9.21
N GLU A 253 -7.32 29.89 -9.44
CA GLU A 253 -8.63 30.35 -9.90
C GLU A 253 -9.40 31.16 -8.85
N ALA A 254 -9.29 30.80 -7.57
CA ALA A 254 -9.83 31.57 -6.46
C ALA A 254 -9.19 32.97 -6.37
N GLN A 255 -7.87 33.07 -6.56
CA GLN A 255 -7.17 34.36 -6.64
C GLN A 255 -7.62 35.19 -7.85
N LEU A 256 -7.78 34.57 -9.03
CA LEU A 256 -8.30 35.24 -10.22
C LEU A 256 -9.70 35.79 -9.99
N ARG A 257 -10.56 35.03 -9.32
CA ARG A 257 -11.89 35.47 -8.91
C ARG A 257 -11.82 36.65 -7.96
N GLU A 258 -11.01 36.59 -6.91
CA GLU A 258 -10.86 37.69 -5.95
C GLU A 258 -10.42 38.99 -6.64
N GLN A 259 -9.48 38.90 -7.58
CA GLN A 259 -9.07 40.04 -8.41
C GLN A 259 -10.21 40.56 -9.29
N ALA A 260 -11.00 39.68 -9.90
CA ALA A 260 -12.16 40.06 -10.70
C ALA A 260 -13.25 40.75 -9.85
N ASP A 261 -13.53 40.23 -8.66
CA ASP A 261 -14.46 40.81 -7.68
C ASP A 261 -13.96 42.18 -7.20
N ALA A 262 -12.67 42.33 -6.89
CA ALA A 262 -12.07 43.61 -6.51
C ALA A 262 -12.20 44.67 -7.62
N ARG A 263 -11.92 44.30 -8.87
CA ARG A 263 -12.07 45.19 -10.04
C ARG A 263 -13.54 45.56 -10.27
N PHE A 264 -14.45 44.61 -10.12
CA PHE A 264 -15.88 44.84 -10.23
C PHE A 264 -16.39 45.82 -9.16
N ASN A 265 -15.98 45.62 -7.90
CA ASN A 265 -16.32 46.49 -6.78
C ASN A 265 -15.74 47.90 -6.95
N GLU A 266 -14.52 48.03 -7.47
CA GLU A 266 -13.93 49.33 -7.80
C GLU A 266 -14.74 50.06 -8.89
N LEU A 267 -15.16 49.33 -9.94
CA LEU A 267 -16.01 49.87 -10.99
C LEU A 267 -17.34 50.37 -10.43
N ILE A 268 -18.00 49.59 -9.56
CA ILE A 268 -19.21 49.99 -8.85
C ILE A 268 -18.97 51.25 -8.02
N ARG A 269 -17.89 51.30 -7.23
CA ARG A 269 -17.57 52.47 -6.38
C ARG A 269 -17.37 53.73 -7.22
N ARG A 270 -16.58 53.64 -8.30
CA ARG A 270 -16.36 54.76 -9.24
C ARG A 270 -17.66 55.25 -9.87
N LEU A 271 -18.60 54.34 -10.14
CA LEU A 271 -19.93 54.70 -10.65
C LEU A 271 -20.78 55.41 -9.60
N GLN A 272 -20.84 54.87 -8.38
CA GLN A 272 -21.56 55.48 -7.26
C GLN A 272 -21.03 56.89 -6.96
N GLU A 273 -19.71 57.09 -6.94
CA GLU A 273 -19.09 58.41 -6.75
C GLU A 273 -19.41 59.40 -7.86
N ARG A 274 -19.52 58.94 -9.12
CA ARG A 274 -19.88 59.82 -10.26
C ARG A 274 -21.37 60.18 -10.27
N VAL A 275 -22.23 59.29 -9.77
CA VAL A 275 -23.66 59.55 -9.64
C VAL A 275 -23.94 60.48 -8.45
N SER A 276 -23.22 60.34 -7.33
CA SER A 276 -23.42 61.18 -6.13
C SER A 276 -22.83 62.59 -6.22
N LYS A 277 -21.86 62.81 -7.10
CA LYS A 277 -21.25 64.13 -7.39
C LYS A 277 -22.02 64.96 -8.44
N ARG A 278 -23.13 64.44 -8.95
CA ARG A 278 -24.08 65.17 -9.82
C ARG A 278 -25.30 65.59 -9.02
#